data_AF-A0A554J0F4-F1
#
_entry.id   AF-A0A554J0F4-F1
#
_cell.length_a   1.000
_cell.length_b   1.000
_cell.length_c   1.000
_cell.angle_alpha   90.00
_cell.angle_beta   90.00
_cell.angle_gamma   90.00
#
_symmetry.space_group_name_H-M   'P 1'
#
loop_
_entity.id
_entity.type
_entity.pdbx_description
1 polymer ?
#
loop_
_entity_poly.entity_id
_entity_poly.type
_entity_poly.pdbx_seq_one_letter_code
_entity_poly.pdbx_strand_id
1 'polypeptide(L)'
;MTTALLVIGILVLLIVAHEFGHFLAAKIFGVRVQEFGVGFPPRAFTFGSWGGTEYTLNWIPFGGFVKLFGEEEGTDHGKGSFIDAPRWKQALILVAGVTANMVIAWMLFAAAYSFGILHVVDDESLPGGRLLVTDVVLGSPADAGGIKPGDEVLSVEDSEGLTAALTPAGIMSFVSERGGEGITIEYV
;
A
#
# COMPACT_ATOMS: atom_id res chain seq x y z
N MET A 1 16.72 -1.33 0.34
CA MET A 1 16.67 -0.35 -0.78
C MET A 1 15.46 -0.57 -1.67
N THR A 2 15.19 -1.79 -2.13
CA THR A 2 14.01 -2.14 -2.96
C THR A 2 12.68 -1.79 -2.29
N THR A 3 12.53 -2.08 -1.01
CA THR A 3 11.34 -1.74 -0.20
C THR A 3 11.08 -0.24 -0.17
N ALA A 4 12.11 0.59 0.06
CA ALA A 4 11.98 2.03 0.07
C ALA A 4 11.53 2.60 -1.28
N LEU A 5 12.06 2.08 -2.39
CA LEU A 5 11.64 2.49 -3.74
C LEU A 5 10.20 2.11 -4.03
N LEU A 6 9.76 0.91 -3.62
CA LEU A 6 8.37 0.48 -3.75
C LEU A 6 7.43 1.37 -2.95
N VAL A 7 7.78 1.68 -1.69
CA VAL A 7 6.98 2.57 -0.83
C VAL A 7 6.86 3.96 -1.46
N ILE A 8 7.95 4.54 -1.96
CA ILE A 8 7.92 5.85 -2.64
C ILE A 8 7.05 5.79 -3.89
N GLY A 9 7.19 4.73 -4.71
CA GLY A 9 6.38 4.56 -5.93
C GLY A 9 4.89 4.46 -5.65
N ILE A 10 4.50 3.65 -4.66
CA ILE A 10 3.09 3.51 -4.24
C ILE A 10 2.57 4.83 -3.67
N LEU A 11 3.36 5.53 -2.87
CA LEU A 11 2.97 6.82 -2.29
C LEU A 11 2.68 7.85 -3.39
N VAL A 12 3.57 7.99 -4.37
CA VAL A 12 3.36 8.89 -5.52
C VAL A 12 2.11 8.49 -6.30
N LEU A 13 1.90 7.20 -6.56
CA LEU A 13 0.71 6.70 -7.23
C LEU A 13 -0.58 7.08 -6.48
N LEU A 14 -0.62 6.87 -5.16
CA LEU A 14 -1.78 7.18 -4.33
C LEU A 14 -2.05 8.68 -4.28
N ILE A 15 -1.02 9.51 -4.19
CA ILE A 15 -1.18 10.97 -4.23
C ILE A 15 -1.78 11.40 -5.57
N VAL A 16 -1.22 10.94 -6.70
CA VAL A 16 -1.72 11.30 -8.03
C VAL A 16 -3.15 10.80 -8.22
N ALA A 17 -3.47 9.60 -7.77
CA ALA A 17 -4.82 9.06 -7.85
C ALA A 17 -5.83 9.83 -6.97
N HIS A 18 -5.42 10.26 -5.78
CA HIS A 18 -6.23 11.09 -4.89
C HIS A 18 -6.63 12.40 -5.57
N GLU A 19 -5.63 13.14 -6.08
CA GLU A 19 -5.88 14.38 -6.80
C GLU A 19 -6.73 14.13 -8.06
N PHE A 20 -6.47 13.04 -8.78
CA PHE A 20 -7.26 12.68 -9.95
C PHE A 20 -8.74 12.43 -9.60
N GLY A 21 -9.03 11.88 -8.42
CA GLY A 21 -10.39 11.73 -7.91
C GLY A 21 -11.11 13.07 -7.76
N HIS A 22 -10.49 14.05 -7.09
CA HIS A 22 -11.02 15.41 -6.97
C HIS A 22 -11.24 16.06 -8.34
N PHE A 23 -10.23 15.98 -9.21
CA PHE A 23 -10.26 16.51 -10.57
C PHE A 23 -11.43 15.95 -11.38
N LEU A 24 -11.56 14.63 -11.42
CA LEU A 24 -12.60 13.97 -12.21
C LEU A 24 -14.00 14.35 -11.71
N ALA A 25 -14.21 14.33 -10.39
CA ALA A 25 -15.48 14.73 -9.79
C ALA A 25 -15.82 16.21 -10.10
N ALA A 26 -14.84 17.11 -10.01
CA ALA A 26 -15.03 18.51 -10.35
C ALA A 26 -15.47 18.69 -11.81
N LYS A 27 -14.78 18.03 -12.75
CA LYS A 27 -15.12 18.10 -14.19
C LYS A 27 -16.51 17.52 -14.47
N ILE A 28 -16.89 16.39 -13.85
CA ILE A 28 -18.23 15.79 -13.99
C ILE A 28 -19.32 16.75 -13.52
N PHE A 29 -19.09 17.45 -12.41
CA PHE A 29 -20.07 18.39 -11.85
C PHE A 29 -20.05 19.77 -12.51
N GLY A 30 -19.17 19.99 -13.49
CA GLY A 30 -19.05 21.24 -14.23
C GLY A 30 -18.31 22.35 -13.46
N VAL A 31 -17.61 21.99 -12.38
CA VAL A 31 -16.70 22.90 -11.68
C VAL A 31 -15.41 23.02 -12.50
N ARG A 32 -14.97 24.26 -12.74
CA ARG A 32 -13.75 24.52 -13.50
C ARG A 32 -12.54 24.22 -12.62
N VAL A 33 -11.57 23.52 -13.20
CA VAL A 33 -10.27 23.27 -12.56
C VAL A 33 -9.25 24.15 -13.27
N GLN A 34 -8.60 25.05 -12.53
CA GLN A 34 -7.59 25.96 -13.06
C GLN A 34 -6.26 25.23 -13.25
N GLU A 35 -5.85 24.42 -12.28
CA GLU A 35 -4.57 23.71 -12.29
C GLU A 35 -4.71 22.32 -11.66
N PHE A 36 -4.08 21.33 -12.30
CA PHE A 36 -3.84 20.01 -11.76
C PHE A 36 -2.33 19.86 -11.59
N GLY A 37 -1.86 19.92 -10.35
CA GLY A 37 -0.44 19.90 -10.01
C GLY A 37 -0.04 18.59 -9.35
N VAL A 38 1.01 17.95 -9.88
CA VAL A 38 1.68 16.83 -9.22
C VAL A 38 2.91 17.37 -8.48
N GLY A 39 3.03 17.08 -7.19
CA GLY A 39 4.03 17.65 -6.29
C GLY A 39 3.62 19.02 -5.73
N PHE A 40 4.36 19.49 -4.72
CA PHE A 40 4.23 20.84 -4.17
C PHE A 40 5.20 21.84 -4.80
N PRO A 41 4.82 23.13 -4.89
CA PRO A 41 5.68 24.20 -5.40
C PRO A 41 7.07 24.23 -4.75
N PRO A 42 8.11 24.72 -5.45
CA PRO A 42 8.05 25.49 -6.70
C PRO A 42 7.82 24.65 -7.96
N ARG A 43 7.22 25.28 -8.98
CA ARG A 43 6.90 24.67 -10.27
C ARG A 43 8.18 24.24 -11.00
N ALA A 44 8.24 22.99 -11.43
CA ALA A 44 9.35 22.42 -12.17
C ALA A 44 9.08 22.46 -13.68
N PHE A 45 7.91 21.98 -14.10
CA PHE A 45 7.51 21.93 -15.50
C PHE A 45 6.00 22.15 -15.67
N THR A 46 5.60 22.77 -16.78
CA THR A 46 4.19 22.83 -17.21
C THR A 46 4.03 21.99 -18.45
N PHE A 47 3.22 20.93 -18.38
CA PHE A 47 2.98 20.02 -19.51
C PHE A 47 2.11 20.66 -20.59
N GLY A 48 1.24 21.58 -20.20
CA GLY A 48 0.34 22.30 -21.10
C GLY A 48 -0.97 22.66 -20.41
N SER A 49 -1.85 23.29 -21.17
CA SER A 49 -3.23 23.56 -20.76
C SER A 49 -4.20 22.86 -21.69
N TRP A 50 -5.07 22.02 -21.14
CA TRP A 50 -6.10 21.30 -21.90
C TRP A 50 -7.45 21.40 -21.21
N GLY A 51 -8.49 21.72 -21.98
CA GLY A 51 -9.85 21.82 -21.45
C GLY A 51 -10.01 22.87 -20.34
N GLY A 52 -9.19 23.94 -20.37
CA GLY A 52 -9.17 25.02 -19.39
C GLY A 52 -8.44 24.71 -18.08
N THR A 53 -7.66 23.62 -18.04
CA THR A 53 -6.88 23.20 -16.87
C THR A 53 -5.40 23.14 -17.23
N GLU A 54 -4.55 23.82 -16.46
CA GLU A 54 -3.09 23.69 -16.54
C GLU A 54 -2.62 22.40 -15.86
N TYR A 55 -1.73 21.65 -16.49
CA TYR A 55 -1.12 20.45 -15.90
C TYR A 55 0.34 20.73 -15.56
N THR A 56 0.69 20.62 -14.29
CA THR A 56 2.00 21.03 -13.79
C THR A 56 2.68 19.92 -13.00
N LEU A 57 4.00 19.90 -13.07
CA LEU A 57 4.87 19.10 -12.23
C LEU A 57 5.69 20.06 -11.36
N ASN A 58 5.73 19.81 -10.06
CA ASN A 58 6.46 20.62 -9.09
C ASN A 58 7.63 19.85 -8.48
N TRP A 59 8.60 20.57 -7.93
CA TRP A 59 9.87 19.98 -7.49
C TRP A 59 9.75 19.09 -6.25
N ILE A 60 8.76 19.32 -5.38
CA ILE A 60 8.59 18.56 -4.15
C ILE A 60 7.62 17.39 -4.42
N PRO A 61 8.08 16.13 -4.49
CA PRO A 61 7.24 15.01 -4.94
C PRO A 61 6.25 14.50 -3.87
N PHE A 62 6.22 15.11 -2.68
CA PHE A 62 5.43 14.67 -1.52
C PHE A 62 4.04 15.33 -1.45
N GLY A 63 3.32 15.38 -2.56
CA GLY A 63 1.98 15.95 -2.59
C GLY A 63 1.45 16.17 -3.99
N GLY A 64 0.34 16.87 -4.06
CA GLY A 64 -0.33 17.29 -5.29
C GLY A 64 -1.45 18.23 -4.91
N PHE A 65 -2.07 18.85 -5.91
CA PHE A 65 -3.23 19.70 -5.67
C PHE A 65 -4.09 19.83 -6.92
N VAL A 66 -5.39 20.01 -6.70
CA VAL A 66 -6.36 20.42 -7.71
C VAL A 66 -6.86 21.82 -7.37
N LYS A 67 -6.42 22.83 -8.12
CA LYS A 67 -6.88 24.21 -7.91
C LYS A 67 -8.24 24.40 -8.55
N LEU A 68 -9.29 24.46 -7.72
CA LEU A 68 -10.66 24.65 -8.19
C LEU A 68 -10.96 26.15 -8.38
N PHE A 69 -11.69 26.48 -9.44
CA PHE A 69 -12.15 27.85 -9.67
C PHE A 69 -13.12 28.27 -8.57
N GLY A 70 -12.83 29.40 -7.91
CA GLY A 70 -13.68 29.96 -6.85
C GLY A 70 -13.52 29.28 -5.48
N GLU A 71 -12.47 28.50 -5.24
CA GLU A 71 -12.22 27.85 -3.93
C GLU A 71 -11.54 28.76 -2.90
N GLU A 72 -10.64 29.64 -3.35
CA GLU A 72 -9.90 30.54 -2.46
C GLU A 72 -10.80 31.67 -1.91
N GLU A 73 -10.61 32.05 -0.65
CA GLU A 73 -11.40 33.12 -0.01
C GLU A 73 -11.19 34.46 -0.74
N GLY A 74 -12.29 35.10 -1.15
CA GLY A 74 -12.28 36.36 -1.91
C GLY A 74 -12.14 36.21 -3.43
N THR A 75 -12.24 34.99 -3.97
CA THR A 75 -12.11 34.73 -5.42
C THR A 75 -13.43 34.73 -6.20
N ASP A 76 -13.28 34.73 -7.52
CA ASP A 76 -14.33 34.94 -8.51
C ASP A 76 -15.53 33.97 -8.40
N HIS A 77 -16.71 34.56 -8.25
CA HIS A 77 -17.99 33.86 -8.38
C HIS A 77 -18.39 33.71 -9.85
N GLY A 78 -19.27 32.74 -10.12
CA GLY A 78 -19.92 32.59 -11.42
C GLY A 78 -19.92 31.15 -11.93
N LYS A 79 -20.18 31.01 -13.23
CA LYS A 79 -20.39 29.69 -13.85
C LYS A 79 -19.16 28.79 -13.67
N GLY A 80 -19.39 27.64 -13.04
CA GLY A 80 -18.36 26.64 -12.75
C GLY A 80 -17.49 26.96 -11.53
N SER A 81 -17.92 27.89 -10.66
CA SER A 81 -17.31 28.14 -9.35
C SER A 81 -17.66 27.02 -8.37
N PHE A 82 -16.67 26.59 -7.59
CA PHE A 82 -16.81 25.56 -6.57
C PHE A 82 -17.73 26.03 -5.44
N ILE A 83 -17.54 27.24 -4.92
CA ILE A 83 -18.35 27.81 -3.84
C ILE A 83 -19.82 28.02 -4.24
N ASP A 84 -20.09 28.25 -5.53
CA ASP A 84 -21.45 28.41 -6.06
C ASP A 84 -22.11 27.05 -6.38
N ALA A 85 -21.35 25.95 -6.38
CA ALA A 85 -21.92 24.62 -6.59
C ALA A 85 -22.79 24.20 -5.38
N PRO A 86 -23.87 23.42 -5.58
CA PRO A 86 -24.63 22.86 -4.48
C PRO A 86 -23.74 22.12 -3.47
N ARG A 87 -23.99 22.31 -2.16
CA ARG A 87 -23.15 21.76 -1.07
C ARG A 87 -22.92 20.25 -1.15
N TRP A 88 -23.90 19.49 -1.66
CA TRP A 88 -23.73 18.06 -1.87
C TRP A 88 -22.72 17.72 -2.98
N LYS A 89 -22.62 18.55 -4.04
CA LYS A 89 -21.59 18.39 -5.08
C LYS A 89 -20.23 18.75 -4.53
N GLN A 90 -20.12 19.83 -3.76
CA GLN A 90 -18.87 20.18 -3.06
C GLN A 90 -18.39 19.03 -2.18
N ALA A 91 -19.29 18.48 -1.35
CA ALA A 91 -18.98 17.34 -0.50
C ALA A 91 -18.52 16.12 -1.31
N LEU A 92 -19.20 15.78 -2.41
CA LEU A 92 -18.77 14.68 -3.28
C LEU A 92 -17.41 14.92 -3.94
N ILE A 93 -17.12 16.15 -4.37
CA ILE A 93 -15.79 16.49 -4.92
C ILE A 93 -14.72 16.30 -3.85
N LEU A 94 -14.95 16.77 -2.61
CA LEU A 94 -14.01 16.62 -1.50
C LEU A 94 -13.82 15.15 -1.05
N VAL A 95 -14.85 14.31 -1.16
CA VAL A 95 -14.74 12.88 -0.81
C VAL A 95 -14.16 12.04 -1.97
N ALA A 96 -14.22 12.55 -3.20
CA ALA A 96 -13.78 11.80 -4.38
C ALA A 96 -12.31 11.40 -4.33
N GLY A 97 -11.43 12.21 -3.75
CA GLY A 97 -10.00 11.86 -3.63
C GLY A 97 -9.76 10.65 -2.74
N VAL A 98 -10.38 10.60 -1.55
CA VAL A 98 -10.27 9.44 -0.65
C VAL A 98 -10.90 8.20 -1.28
N THR A 99 -12.05 8.36 -1.94
CA THR A 99 -12.71 7.27 -2.66
C THR A 99 -11.83 6.71 -3.78
N ALA A 100 -11.12 7.57 -4.53
CA ALA A 100 -10.19 7.13 -5.56
C ALA A 100 -9.05 6.28 -4.97
N ASN A 101 -8.50 6.67 -3.81
CA ASN A 101 -7.49 5.85 -3.12
C ASN A 101 -8.04 4.50 -2.68
N MET A 102 -9.28 4.43 -2.20
CA MET A 102 -9.91 3.14 -1.85
C MET A 102 -10.03 2.24 -3.08
N VAL A 103 -10.41 2.79 -4.23
CA VAL A 103 -10.52 2.04 -5.50
C VAL A 103 -9.15 1.56 -5.98
N ILE A 104 -8.13 2.43 -5.96
CA ILE A 104 -6.74 2.04 -6.30
C ILE A 104 -6.23 0.96 -5.35
N ALA A 105 -6.43 1.11 -4.04
CA ALA A 105 -6.01 0.12 -3.05
C ALA A 105 -6.67 -1.24 -3.34
N TRP A 106 -7.98 -1.26 -3.58
CA TRP A 106 -8.70 -2.48 -3.94
C TRP A 106 -8.12 -3.15 -5.20
N MET A 107 -7.83 -2.38 -6.25
CA MET A 107 -7.22 -2.90 -7.47
C MET A 107 -5.79 -3.41 -7.25
N LEU A 108 -4.97 -2.71 -6.46
CA LEU A 108 -3.62 -3.13 -6.12
C LEU A 108 -3.62 -4.45 -5.34
N PHE A 109 -4.50 -4.58 -4.34
CA PHE A 109 -4.66 -5.83 -3.59
C PHE A 109 -5.19 -6.95 -4.50
N ALA A 110 -6.22 -6.69 -5.30
CA ALA A 110 -6.75 -7.70 -6.23
C ALA A 110 -5.68 -8.21 -7.20
N ALA A 111 -4.85 -7.31 -7.75
CA ALA A 111 -3.73 -7.68 -8.60
C ALA A 111 -2.67 -8.46 -7.83
N ALA A 112 -2.25 -7.98 -6.65
CA ALA A 112 -1.28 -8.64 -5.79
C ALA A 112 -1.68 -10.08 -5.45
N TYR A 113 -2.94 -10.30 -5.06
CA TYR A 113 -3.46 -11.63 -4.79
C TYR A 113 -3.58 -12.49 -6.05
N SER A 114 -3.94 -11.90 -7.19
CA SER A 114 -4.00 -12.61 -8.47
C SER A 114 -2.62 -13.11 -8.94
N PHE A 115 -1.54 -12.40 -8.58
CA PHE A 115 -0.17 -12.83 -8.85
C PHE A 115 0.39 -13.83 -7.81
N GLY A 116 -0.44 -14.27 -6.86
CA GLY A 116 -0.05 -15.31 -5.89
C GLY A 116 0.92 -14.84 -4.81
N ILE A 117 0.87 -13.56 -4.43
CA ILE A 117 1.69 -13.06 -3.31
C ILE A 117 1.25 -13.77 -2.02
N LEU A 118 2.24 -14.26 -1.27
CA LEU A 118 2.06 -14.87 0.04
C LEU A 118 1.52 -13.82 1.01
N HIS A 119 0.48 -14.16 1.75
CA HIS A 119 -0.06 -13.33 2.83
C HIS A 119 -0.06 -14.13 4.11
N VAL A 120 0.06 -13.42 5.24
CA VAL A 120 -0.04 -14.04 6.55
C VAL A 120 -1.47 -14.53 6.73
N VAL A 121 -1.60 -15.78 7.14
CA VAL A 121 -2.87 -16.43 7.43
C VAL A 121 -2.87 -16.76 8.91
N ASP A 122 -3.92 -16.34 9.62
CA ASP A 122 -4.10 -16.66 11.05
C ASP A 122 -4.79 -18.02 11.25
N ASP A 123 -5.45 -18.54 10.22
CA ASP A 123 -6.17 -19.80 10.24
C ASP A 123 -5.31 -20.95 9.71
N GLU A 124 -4.85 -21.81 10.63
CA GLU A 124 -4.04 -23.01 10.36
C GLU A 124 -4.77 -24.02 9.46
N SER A 125 -6.08 -23.88 9.25
CA SER A 125 -6.89 -24.80 8.46
C SER A 125 -6.99 -24.46 6.97
N LEU A 126 -6.36 -23.38 6.50
CA LEU A 126 -6.37 -23.04 5.09
C LEU A 126 -5.49 -24.00 4.26
N PRO A 127 -6.04 -24.65 3.22
CA PRO A 127 -5.26 -25.52 2.36
C PRO A 127 -4.19 -24.71 1.63
N GLY A 128 -2.93 -25.14 1.75
CA GLY A 128 -1.77 -24.47 1.15
C GLY A 128 -1.07 -23.45 2.05
N GLY A 129 -1.38 -23.41 3.35
CA GLY A 129 -0.57 -22.70 4.34
C GLY A 129 0.87 -23.21 4.35
N ARG A 130 1.82 -22.29 4.29
CA ARG A 130 3.26 -22.57 4.33
C ARG A 130 3.86 -21.91 5.56
N LEU A 131 4.66 -22.64 6.30
CA LEU A 131 5.38 -22.08 7.43
C LEU A 131 6.72 -21.52 6.96
N LEU A 132 6.82 -20.20 6.91
CA LEU A 132 8.00 -19.51 6.40
C LEU A 132 8.78 -18.84 7.53
N VAL A 133 10.10 -18.94 7.47
CA VAL A 133 10.99 -18.25 8.41
C VAL A 133 11.04 -16.78 8.04
N THR A 134 10.53 -15.90 8.90
CA THR A 134 10.51 -14.46 8.63
C THR A 134 11.83 -13.78 8.93
N ASP A 135 12.51 -14.22 9.99
CA ASP A 135 13.78 -13.68 10.44
C ASP A 135 14.53 -14.72 11.29
N VAL A 136 15.85 -14.60 11.38
CA VAL A 136 16.69 -15.50 12.18
C VAL A 136 17.60 -14.68 13.08
N VAL A 137 17.57 -14.97 14.38
CA VAL A 137 18.42 -14.30 15.36
C VAL A 137 19.87 -14.75 15.19
N LEU A 138 20.77 -13.80 15.00
CA LEU A 138 22.20 -14.05 14.86
C LEU A 138 22.77 -14.80 16.08
N GLY A 139 23.53 -15.89 15.84
CA GLY A 139 24.11 -16.74 16.88
C GLY A 139 23.14 -17.70 17.55
N SER A 140 21.90 -17.80 17.07
CA SER A 140 20.93 -18.80 17.55
C SER A 140 21.23 -20.21 17.01
N PRO A 141 20.66 -21.27 17.59
CA PRO A 141 20.74 -22.62 17.02
C PRO A 141 20.22 -22.70 15.58
N ALA A 142 19.21 -21.89 15.21
CA ALA A 142 18.69 -21.81 13.85
C ALA A 142 19.71 -21.19 12.88
N ASP A 143 20.42 -20.14 13.30
CA ASP A 143 21.51 -19.52 12.53
C ASP A 143 22.69 -20.50 12.36
N ALA A 144 23.08 -21.19 13.43
CA ALA A 144 24.11 -22.24 13.37
C ALA A 144 23.69 -23.43 12.47
N GLY A 145 22.40 -23.72 12.41
CA GLY A 145 21.80 -24.71 11.51
C GLY A 145 21.71 -24.26 10.05
N GLY A 146 22.02 -22.99 9.75
CA GLY A 146 22.02 -22.46 8.38
C GLY A 146 20.64 -22.10 7.83
N ILE A 147 19.62 -22.02 8.69
CA ILE A 147 18.27 -21.55 8.35
C ILE A 147 18.34 -20.06 8.01
N LYS A 148 17.61 -19.64 6.97
CA LYS A 148 17.59 -18.26 6.49
C LYS A 148 16.16 -17.71 6.42
N PRO A 149 16.01 -16.37 6.48
CA PRO A 149 14.74 -15.73 6.17
C PRO A 149 14.28 -16.09 4.75
N GLY A 150 13.04 -16.57 4.65
CA GLY A 150 12.43 -17.03 3.40
C GLY A 150 12.32 -18.55 3.28
N ASP A 151 13.04 -19.32 4.10
CA ASP A 151 12.99 -20.78 4.06
C ASP A 151 11.60 -21.31 4.48
N GLU A 152 11.11 -22.33 3.80
CA GLU A 152 9.88 -23.05 4.13
C GLU A 152 10.19 -24.25 5.02
N VAL A 153 9.61 -24.29 6.22
CA VAL A 153 9.76 -25.40 7.16
C VAL A 153 8.82 -26.54 6.75
N LEU A 154 9.40 -27.68 6.41
CA LEU A 154 8.69 -28.88 5.95
C LEU A 154 8.37 -29.85 7.07
N SER A 155 9.29 -30.02 8.04
CA SER A 155 9.12 -30.92 9.17
C SER A 155 9.99 -30.49 10.35
N VAL A 156 9.53 -30.81 11.57
CA VAL A 156 10.28 -30.63 12.82
C VAL A 156 10.11 -31.90 13.64
N GLU A 157 11.21 -32.56 13.98
CA GLU A 157 11.22 -33.87 14.65
C GLU A 157 12.29 -33.91 15.77
N ASP A 158 11.99 -34.61 16.85
CA ASP A 158 12.97 -34.88 17.91
C ASP A 158 13.75 -36.19 17.68
N SER A 159 14.68 -36.51 18.58
CA SER A 159 15.48 -37.73 18.49
C SER A 159 14.68 -39.03 18.68
N GLU A 160 13.45 -38.96 19.19
CA GLU A 160 12.57 -40.13 19.41
C GLU A 160 11.58 -40.33 18.25
N GLY A 161 11.54 -39.41 17.30
CA GLY A 161 10.70 -39.45 16.11
C GLY A 161 9.33 -38.80 16.28
N LEU A 162 9.13 -37.99 17.33
CA LEU A 162 7.91 -37.20 17.50
C LEU A 162 7.98 -35.94 16.64
N THR A 163 6.92 -35.67 15.89
CA THR A 163 6.82 -34.53 14.99
C THR A 163 6.00 -33.39 15.60
N ALA A 164 6.43 -32.15 15.37
CA ALA A 164 5.70 -30.96 15.78
C ALA A 164 4.53 -30.67 14.82
N ALA A 165 3.47 -30.02 15.33
CA ALA A 165 2.52 -29.37 14.44
C ALA A 165 3.21 -28.21 13.70
N LEU A 166 3.08 -28.16 12.37
CA LEU A 166 3.71 -27.17 11.49
C LEU A 166 3.00 -25.81 11.56
N THR A 167 2.95 -25.27 12.76
CA THR A 167 2.33 -23.98 13.05
C THR A 167 3.23 -23.22 14.02
N PRO A 168 3.16 -21.88 14.05
CA PRO A 168 4.01 -21.10 14.95
C PRO A 168 3.86 -21.51 16.41
N ALA A 169 2.63 -21.76 16.87
CA ALA A 169 2.35 -22.21 18.23
C ALA A 169 2.80 -23.67 18.47
N GLY A 170 2.61 -24.54 17.47
CA GLY A 170 3.03 -25.93 17.51
C GLY A 170 4.54 -26.07 17.67
N ILE A 171 5.33 -25.35 16.88
CA ILE A 171 6.79 -25.39 16.98
C ILE A 171 7.28 -24.71 18.26
N MET A 172 6.70 -23.57 18.64
CA MET A 172 7.10 -22.87 19.86
C MET A 172 6.91 -23.76 21.11
N SER A 173 5.76 -24.44 21.21
CA SER A 173 5.52 -25.40 22.29
C SER A 173 6.45 -26.60 22.21
N PHE A 174 6.62 -27.19 21.03
CA PHE A 174 7.50 -28.35 20.80
C PHE A 174 8.96 -28.09 21.21
N VAL A 175 9.50 -26.92 20.83
CA VAL A 175 10.87 -26.50 21.17
C VAL A 175 10.98 -26.14 22.66
N SER A 176 9.96 -25.49 23.23
CA SER A 176 9.96 -25.10 24.65
C SER A 176 9.91 -26.32 25.57
N GLU A 177 9.20 -27.38 25.20
CA GLU A 177 9.07 -28.61 25.99
C GLU A 177 10.36 -29.45 25.98
N ARG A 178 11.16 -29.35 24.90
CA ARG A 178 12.39 -30.13 24.67
C ARG A 178 13.67 -29.34 24.96
N GLY A 179 13.57 -28.30 25.78
CA GLY A 179 14.66 -27.34 26.01
C GLY A 179 16.01 -28.01 26.33
N GLY A 180 16.98 -27.87 25.42
CA GLY A 180 18.33 -28.41 25.56
C GLY A 180 18.59 -29.72 24.81
N GLU A 181 17.57 -30.32 24.20
CA GLU A 181 17.69 -31.53 23.38
C GLU A 181 17.87 -31.19 21.88
N GLY A 182 18.40 -32.15 21.12
CA GLY A 182 18.60 -31.99 19.68
C GLY A 182 17.29 -32.14 18.91
N ILE A 183 17.01 -31.22 18.00
CA ILE A 183 15.85 -31.23 17.12
C ILE A 183 16.33 -31.19 15.67
N THR A 184 15.67 -31.93 14.80
CA THR A 184 15.92 -31.93 13.36
C THR A 184 14.83 -31.13 12.65
N ILE A 185 15.23 -30.21 11.78
CA ILE A 185 14.31 -29.37 11.00
C ILE A 185 14.63 -29.59 9.53
N GLU A 186 13.64 -30.01 8.74
CA GLU A 186 13.74 -30.03 7.28
C GLU A 186 13.16 -28.73 6.71
N TYR A 187 13.92 -28.07 5.83
CA TYR A 187 13.55 -26.80 5.24
C TYR A 187 14.05 -26.66 3.79
N VAL A 188 13.43 -25.77 3.01
CA VAL A 188 13.75 -25.49 1.59
C VAL A 188 13.83 -24.00 1.32
#